data_AF-A0A7C4YF91-F1
#
_entry.id   AF-A0A7C4YF91-F1
#
_cell.length_a   1.000
_cell.length_b   1.000
_cell.length_c   1.000
_cell.angle_alpha   90.00
_cell.angle_beta   90.00
_cell.angle_gamma   90.00
#
_symmetry.space_group_name_H-M   'P 1'
#
loop_
_entity.id
_entity.type
_entity.pdbx_description
1 polymer ?
#
loop_
_entity_poly.entity_id
_entity_poly.type
_entity_poly.pdbx_seq_one_letter_code
_entity_poly.pdbx_strand_id
1 'polypeptide(L)'
;MQTLFSLLSLYFLAIGCQTSGSTKKPDLDTVLSKQVMTDTLPPVPRLKPYSNIEYEKKEILTASSGTKSVIFNSKGSKLYAMNLEGMSVYEFDQASRKIAREFKFTPTRGTGWDYNKSRPIASFQEKPVEACFSHDDKILWISLHNADGIVPIWVDDFSKNNAVTTAEQKTKPVTVIYPGTTKRDSFRVPLIETGKTPKVISRTADSKHLLVSNWHSRNTSVLEMDETKMPYGKVISTIPVSAIPRGIAVDDKNKKSYIAIMGGSSLNVVDNNTWKSESIMNVWSSPRHIVMDTSGHLFVSYNSLGTIACIDAATGQQLFTAKTHAQPRTIVLSKNHKFIFVTCYTSDFVDVYKINSDNFEKVASLPCGGHPVGVDIFENDDTLEAWVCSYSSGSISIYSFKKK
;
A
#
# COMPACT_ATOMS: atom_id res chain seq x y z
N MET A 1 -28.24 3.55 -54.70
CA MET A 1 -28.58 3.05 -56.05
C MET A 1 -27.35 3.26 -56.92
N GLN A 2 -26.84 2.19 -57.57
CA GLN A 2 -25.83 2.07 -58.66
C GLN A 2 -25.32 3.39 -59.28
N THR A 3 -24.06 3.65 -59.64
CA THR A 3 -22.91 2.88 -60.22
C THR A 3 -21.77 3.94 -60.37
N LEU A 4 -20.46 3.71 -60.57
CA LEU A 4 -19.75 3.07 -61.68
C LEU A 4 -18.20 3.22 -61.48
N PHE A 5 -17.45 2.41 -62.22
CA PHE A 5 -16.00 2.10 -62.27
C PHE A 5 -14.99 3.20 -62.67
N SER A 6 -13.71 3.02 -62.29
CA SER A 6 -12.52 2.83 -63.19
C SER A 6 -11.24 2.63 -62.34
N LEU A 7 -10.52 1.49 -62.40
CA LEU A 7 -9.50 1.04 -63.37
C LEU A 7 -8.22 1.90 -63.40
N LEU A 8 -7.11 1.35 -62.87
CA LEU A 8 -5.84 1.27 -63.62
C LEU A 8 -4.97 0.13 -63.07
N SER A 9 -4.61 -0.78 -63.97
CA SER A 9 -3.67 -1.89 -63.79
C SER A 9 -2.34 -1.52 -64.45
N LEU A 10 -1.23 -2.01 -63.88
CA LEU A 10 0.06 -2.09 -64.56
C LEU A 10 0.66 -3.47 -64.31
N TYR A 11 0.81 -4.21 -65.40
CA TYR A 11 1.41 -5.52 -65.53
C TYR A 11 2.89 -5.37 -65.91
N PHE A 12 3.75 -6.25 -65.40
CA PHE A 12 4.94 -6.71 -66.14
C PHE A 12 5.17 -8.21 -65.88
N LEU A 13 5.15 -8.99 -66.96
CA LEU A 13 5.75 -10.33 -67.13
C LEU A 13 7.29 -10.17 -67.25
N ALA A 14 8.19 -11.15 -67.09
CA ALA A 14 8.14 -12.56 -67.48
C ALA A 14 9.29 -13.42 -66.85
N ILE A 15 8.99 -14.70 -66.60
CA ILE A 15 9.70 -15.96 -66.96
C ILE A 15 11.21 -16.16 -66.64
N GLY A 16 11.53 -17.25 -65.92
CA GLY A 16 12.53 -18.23 -66.41
C GLY A 16 13.39 -19.02 -65.40
N CYS A 17 13.35 -20.35 -65.56
CA CYS A 17 14.36 -21.39 -65.23
C CYS A 17 14.37 -22.09 -63.84
N GLN A 18 14.14 -23.42 -63.90
CA GLN A 18 14.44 -24.42 -62.86
C GLN A 18 15.93 -24.79 -62.89
N THR A 19 16.56 -25.00 -61.74
CA THR A 19 17.52 -26.10 -61.51
C THR A 19 17.58 -26.45 -60.03
N SER A 20 17.82 -27.74 -59.78
CA SER A 20 17.86 -28.46 -58.50
C SER A 20 19.05 -28.09 -57.59
N GLY A 21 18.80 -27.98 -56.29
CA GLY A 21 19.86 -27.95 -55.27
C GLY A 21 19.28 -28.11 -53.88
N SER A 22 19.63 -29.19 -53.18
CA SER A 22 19.17 -29.49 -51.82
C SER A 22 19.79 -28.54 -50.80
N THR A 23 18.97 -27.87 -49.98
CA THR A 23 19.37 -27.44 -48.63
C THR A 23 18.16 -27.36 -47.72
N LYS A 24 18.34 -27.94 -46.53
CA LYS A 24 17.37 -28.15 -45.44
C LYS A 24 16.49 -26.93 -45.14
N LYS A 25 15.19 -27.16 -44.89
CA LYS A 25 14.32 -26.24 -44.14
C LYS A 25 14.96 -25.95 -42.77
N PRO A 26 15.01 -24.69 -42.30
CA PRO A 26 15.24 -24.42 -40.89
C PRO A 26 13.97 -24.78 -40.12
N ASP A 27 14.17 -25.51 -39.01
CA ASP A 27 13.14 -25.84 -38.03
C ASP A 27 12.47 -24.59 -37.48
N LEU A 28 11.16 -24.70 -37.36
CA LEU A 28 10.25 -23.66 -36.90
C LEU A 28 10.14 -23.68 -35.37
N ASP A 29 11.25 -23.66 -34.64
CA ASP A 29 11.23 -23.67 -33.17
C ASP A 29 12.19 -22.64 -32.58
N THR A 30 11.75 -21.38 -32.53
CA THR A 30 12.12 -20.45 -31.45
C THR A 30 11.15 -19.28 -31.41
N VAL A 31 9.89 -19.57 -31.07
CA VAL A 31 9.06 -18.53 -30.45
C VAL A 31 9.60 -18.37 -29.03
N LEU A 32 10.55 -17.44 -28.88
CA LEU A 32 10.85 -16.84 -27.58
C LEU A 32 9.55 -16.22 -27.07
N SER A 33 8.83 -16.96 -26.23
CA SER A 33 7.79 -16.38 -25.40
C SER A 33 8.50 -15.32 -24.55
N LYS A 34 8.25 -14.04 -24.87
CA LYS A 34 8.41 -13.00 -23.88
C LYS A 34 7.50 -13.42 -22.73
N GLN A 35 8.07 -13.99 -21.68
CA GLN A 35 7.41 -14.02 -20.38
C GLN A 35 7.10 -12.55 -20.09
N VAL A 36 5.84 -12.17 -20.31
CA VAL A 36 5.28 -10.98 -19.69
C VAL A 36 5.44 -11.27 -18.21
N MET A 37 6.44 -10.66 -17.57
CA MET A 37 6.56 -10.71 -16.13
C MET A 37 5.32 -10.00 -15.59
N THR A 38 4.31 -10.80 -15.26
CA THR A 38 3.15 -10.32 -14.55
C THR A 38 3.60 -10.16 -13.11
N ASP A 39 3.76 -8.92 -12.65
CA ASP A 39 3.86 -8.66 -11.22
C ASP A 39 2.67 -9.36 -10.54
N THR A 40 2.91 -9.94 -9.37
CA THR A 40 1.87 -10.52 -8.51
C THR A 40 2.16 -10.05 -7.09
N LEU A 41 1.23 -10.26 -6.15
CA LEU A 41 1.66 -10.19 -4.75
C LEU A 41 2.86 -11.15 -4.58
N PRO A 42 3.91 -10.74 -3.87
CA PRO A 42 5.05 -11.61 -3.62
C PRO A 42 4.53 -12.93 -3.03
N PRO A 43 4.99 -14.10 -3.51
CA PRO A 43 4.60 -15.35 -2.90
C PRO A 43 4.97 -15.31 -1.42
N VAL A 44 4.01 -15.60 -0.56
CA VAL A 44 4.28 -15.70 0.88
C VAL A 44 5.33 -16.80 1.05
N PRO A 45 6.52 -16.49 1.62
CA PRO A 45 7.55 -17.51 1.83
C PRO A 45 6.95 -18.70 2.58
N ARG A 46 7.26 -19.93 2.14
CA ARG A 46 6.81 -21.14 2.83
C ARG A 46 7.62 -21.29 4.11
N LEU A 47 7.16 -20.65 5.17
CA LEU A 47 7.78 -20.70 6.49
C LEU A 47 7.57 -22.08 7.14
N LYS A 48 8.48 -22.46 8.04
CA LYS A 48 8.23 -23.58 8.97
C LYS A 48 6.87 -23.39 9.65
N PRO A 49 6.00 -24.42 9.70
CA PRO A 49 4.73 -24.32 10.40
C PRO A 49 4.95 -23.98 11.88
N TYR A 50 4.13 -23.08 12.40
CA TYR A 50 4.07 -22.74 13.83
C TYR A 50 2.62 -22.41 14.19
N SER A 51 2.25 -22.63 15.45
CA SER A 51 0.87 -22.50 15.91
C SER A 51 0.72 -21.57 17.11
N ASN A 52 1.84 -21.27 17.78
CA ASN A 52 1.89 -20.36 18.91
C ASN A 52 3.08 -19.40 18.77
N ILE A 53 3.00 -18.28 19.49
CA ILE A 53 4.08 -17.31 19.59
C ILE A 53 4.28 -16.93 21.06
N GLU A 54 5.51 -16.64 21.43
CA GLU A 54 5.88 -16.18 22.77
C GLU A 54 6.64 -14.86 22.63
N TYR A 55 6.20 -13.82 23.34
CA TYR A 55 6.89 -12.54 23.37
C TYR A 55 8.27 -12.69 24.04
N GLU A 56 9.32 -12.19 23.39
CA GLU A 56 10.69 -12.28 23.89
C GLU A 56 11.21 -10.93 24.41
N LYS A 57 11.14 -9.90 23.57
CA LYS A 57 11.78 -8.61 23.87
C LYS A 57 11.18 -7.45 23.09
N LYS A 58 11.48 -6.25 23.57
CA LYS A 58 11.20 -4.98 22.93
C LYS A 58 12.50 -4.24 22.64
N GLU A 59 12.62 -3.70 21.44
CA GLU A 59 13.64 -2.72 21.05
C GLU A 59 12.95 -1.41 20.63
N ILE A 60 13.65 -0.28 20.70
CA ILE A 60 13.13 1.01 20.25
C ILE A 60 14.15 1.66 19.34
N LEU A 61 13.71 2.02 18.13
CA LEU A 61 14.49 2.79 17.18
C LEU A 61 14.00 4.23 17.17
N THR A 62 14.93 5.16 17.02
CA THR A 62 14.61 6.56 16.74
C THR A 62 14.17 6.72 15.28
N ALA A 63 13.06 7.42 15.08
CA ALA A 63 12.58 7.87 13.78
C ALA A 63 12.43 9.41 13.81
N SER A 64 11.63 9.97 12.92
CA SER A 64 11.39 11.42 12.87
C SER A 64 10.04 11.78 13.48
N SER A 65 9.84 13.06 13.79
CA SER A 65 8.56 13.59 14.26
C SER A 65 7.39 13.13 13.37
N GLY A 66 6.30 12.69 14.00
CA GLY A 66 5.09 12.28 13.31
C GLY A 66 5.22 10.99 12.49
N THR A 67 6.10 10.05 12.85
CA THR A 67 6.14 8.73 12.19
C THR A 67 4.76 8.07 12.22
N LYS A 68 4.18 7.88 11.04
CA LYS A 68 2.75 7.66 10.89
C LYS A 68 2.39 6.26 10.43
N SER A 69 3.24 5.67 9.60
CA SER A 69 3.10 4.31 9.08
C SER A 69 4.47 3.72 8.75
N VAL A 70 4.52 2.41 8.61
CA VAL A 70 5.67 1.64 8.16
C VAL A 70 5.23 0.57 7.17
N ILE A 71 6.11 0.21 6.25
CA ILE A 71 5.93 -0.92 5.34
C ILE A 71 7.28 -1.58 5.02
N PHE A 72 7.34 -2.90 5.11
CA PHE A 72 8.46 -3.70 4.64
C PHE A 72 8.40 -3.87 3.12
N ASN A 73 9.56 -3.93 2.48
CA ASN A 73 9.63 -4.50 1.15
C ASN A 73 9.30 -6.00 1.19
N SER A 74 8.94 -6.61 0.06
CA SER A 74 8.55 -8.02 -0.04
C SER A 74 9.55 -9.00 0.58
N LYS A 75 10.85 -8.70 0.46
CA LYS A 75 11.95 -9.51 1.02
C LYS A 75 12.10 -9.36 2.55
N GLY A 76 11.46 -8.37 3.16
CA GLY A 76 11.60 -8.04 4.57
C GLY A 76 12.99 -7.51 4.95
N SER A 77 13.84 -7.18 3.98
CA SER A 77 15.19 -6.68 4.23
C SER A 77 15.24 -5.19 4.55
N LYS A 78 14.19 -4.44 4.19
CA LYS A 78 14.11 -3.00 4.37
C LYS A 78 12.74 -2.59 4.87
N LEU A 79 12.71 -1.70 5.86
CA LEU A 79 11.49 -1.05 6.34
C LEU A 79 11.47 0.40 5.92
N TYR A 80 10.35 0.86 5.39
CA TYR A 80 10.13 2.26 5.04
C TYR A 80 9.16 2.90 6.03
N ALA A 81 9.58 3.96 6.71
CA ALA A 81 8.78 4.66 7.71
C ALA A 81 8.39 6.05 7.21
N MET A 82 7.09 6.30 7.13
CA MET A 82 6.52 7.57 6.64
C MET A 82 6.47 8.57 7.79
N ASN A 83 7.33 9.58 7.76
CA ASN A 83 7.44 10.61 8.79
C ASN A 83 6.64 11.86 8.39
N LEU A 84 5.41 11.92 8.87
CA LEU A 84 4.43 12.92 8.45
C LEU A 84 4.87 14.35 8.76
N GLU A 85 5.31 14.61 10.00
CA GLU A 85 5.78 15.95 10.41
C GLU A 85 7.25 16.18 10.03
N GLY A 86 8.02 15.10 9.85
CA GLY A 86 9.38 15.15 9.31
C GLY A 86 9.47 15.44 7.81
N MET A 87 8.36 15.35 7.07
CA MET A 87 8.31 15.47 5.61
C MET A 87 9.35 14.57 4.92
N SER A 88 9.47 13.33 5.41
CA SER A 88 10.47 12.39 4.93
C SER A 88 10.00 10.94 5.01
N VAL A 89 10.68 10.07 4.29
CA VAL A 89 10.60 8.61 4.47
C VAL A 89 11.96 8.11 4.91
N TYR A 90 12.01 7.36 6.01
CA TYR A 90 13.24 6.66 6.42
C TYR A 90 13.21 5.24 5.88
N GLU A 91 14.29 4.83 5.21
CA GLU A 91 14.58 3.43 4.93
C GLU A 91 15.50 2.90 6.02
N PHE A 92 15.03 1.92 6.78
CA PHE A 92 15.83 1.14 7.71
C PHE A 92 16.31 -0.15 7.04
N ASP A 93 17.56 -0.50 7.25
CA ASP A 93 18.05 -1.85 7.05
C ASP A 93 17.52 -2.74 8.19
N GLN A 94 16.79 -3.80 7.84
CA GLN A 94 16.09 -4.63 8.83
C GLN A 94 17.04 -5.37 9.76
N ALA A 95 18.21 -5.80 9.27
CA ALA A 95 19.14 -6.62 10.04
C ALA A 95 19.95 -5.79 11.03
N SER A 96 20.52 -4.67 10.58
CA SER A 96 21.33 -3.77 11.41
C SER A 96 20.51 -2.78 12.23
N ARG A 97 19.20 -2.66 11.95
CA ARG A 97 18.26 -1.69 12.55
C ARG A 97 18.61 -0.22 12.30
N LYS A 98 19.54 0.06 11.38
CA LYS A 98 20.03 1.42 11.11
C LYS A 98 19.29 2.05 9.93
N ILE A 99 19.17 3.37 9.95
CA ILE A 99 18.68 4.13 8.81
C ILE A 99 19.74 4.04 7.70
N ALA A 100 19.37 3.43 6.58
CA ALA A 100 20.20 3.34 5.38
C ALA A 100 20.06 4.58 4.50
N ARG A 101 18.83 5.10 4.36
CA ARG A 101 18.51 6.28 3.53
C ARG A 101 17.40 7.10 4.17
N GLU A 102 17.44 8.42 4.00
CA GLU A 102 16.30 9.31 4.23
C GLU A 102 15.90 9.95 2.90
N PHE A 103 14.65 9.75 2.49
CA PHE A 103 14.03 10.44 1.36
C PHE A 103 13.34 11.69 1.89
N LYS A 104 14.02 12.84 1.82
CA LYS A 104 13.54 14.10 2.37
C LYS A 104 12.85 14.92 1.31
N PHE A 105 11.60 15.27 1.54
CA PHE A 105 10.87 16.18 0.66
C PHE A 105 11.26 17.62 0.94
N THR A 106 11.37 18.43 -0.12
CA THR A 106 11.51 19.87 0.01
C THR A 106 10.16 20.50 0.37
N PRO A 107 10.03 21.22 1.50
CA PRO A 107 8.75 21.75 1.96
C PRO A 107 8.20 22.84 1.04
N THR A 108 6.94 22.69 0.63
CA THR A 108 6.13 23.70 -0.03
C THR A 108 5.05 24.17 0.94
N ARG A 109 4.83 25.48 1.07
CA ARG A 109 3.75 26.02 1.91
C ARG A 109 2.41 25.41 1.50
N GLY A 110 1.65 24.97 2.49
CA GLY A 110 0.36 24.33 2.31
C GLY A 110 -0.56 24.58 3.49
N THR A 111 -1.70 23.90 3.47
CA THR A 111 -2.74 24.04 4.49
C THR A 111 -2.94 22.68 5.16
N GLY A 112 -2.79 22.65 6.47
CA GLY A 112 -3.16 21.51 7.31
C GLY A 112 -4.54 21.72 7.92
N TRP A 113 -4.94 20.77 8.77
CA TRP A 113 -6.23 20.82 9.48
C TRP A 113 -6.02 20.62 10.98
N ASP A 114 -6.56 21.52 11.79
CA ASP A 114 -6.71 21.34 13.23
C ASP A 114 -7.99 20.56 13.49
N TYR A 115 -7.85 19.27 13.81
CA TYR A 115 -8.98 18.38 14.04
C TYR A 115 -9.74 18.69 15.34
N ASN A 116 -9.12 19.35 16.32
CA ASN A 116 -9.78 19.70 17.58
C ASN A 116 -10.65 20.96 17.39
N LYS A 117 -10.14 21.95 16.65
CA LYS A 117 -10.85 23.21 16.39
C LYS A 117 -11.64 23.22 15.08
N SER A 118 -11.57 22.13 14.32
CA SER A 118 -12.22 21.97 13.02
C SER A 118 -11.96 23.15 12.07
N ARG A 119 -10.69 23.54 11.92
CA ARG A 119 -10.30 24.68 11.07
C ARG A 119 -9.00 24.45 10.31
N PRO A 120 -8.80 25.10 9.16
CA PRO A 120 -7.51 25.13 8.48
C PRO A 120 -6.40 25.75 9.32
N ILE A 121 -5.18 25.27 9.15
CA ILE A 121 -3.96 25.83 9.76
C ILE A 121 -2.82 25.90 8.74
N ALA A 122 -1.87 26.82 8.93
CA ALA A 122 -0.65 26.85 8.13
C ALA A 122 0.13 25.53 8.28
N SER A 123 0.63 25.00 7.17
CA SER A 123 1.39 23.74 7.16
C SER A 123 2.26 23.63 5.89
N PHE A 124 2.68 22.40 5.57
CA PHE A 124 3.40 22.05 4.36
C PHE A 124 2.66 20.97 3.59
N GLN A 125 2.87 20.89 2.28
CA GLN A 125 2.18 19.94 1.41
C GLN A 125 2.72 18.51 1.55
N GLU A 126 4.03 18.36 1.71
CA GLU A 126 4.78 17.10 1.62
C GLU A 126 4.78 16.30 2.92
N LYS A 127 3.58 15.92 3.37
CA LYS A 127 3.36 15.17 4.61
C LYS A 127 3.01 13.71 4.33
N PRO A 128 4.00 12.78 4.27
CA PRO A 128 3.75 11.38 3.93
C PRO A 128 2.91 10.67 4.99
N VAL A 129 1.90 9.89 4.60
CA VAL A 129 0.96 9.25 5.54
C VAL A 129 0.98 7.74 5.51
N GLU A 130 0.72 7.14 4.35
CA GLU A 130 0.70 5.70 4.10
C GLU A 130 1.43 5.45 2.77
N ALA A 131 1.87 4.22 2.55
CA ALA A 131 2.54 3.84 1.32
C ALA A 131 2.22 2.41 0.90
N CYS A 132 2.47 2.09 -0.37
CA CYS A 132 2.47 0.73 -0.88
C CYS A 132 3.57 0.54 -1.93
N PHE A 133 4.13 -0.66 -2.00
CA PHE A 133 5.07 -1.05 -3.06
C PHE A 133 4.34 -1.65 -4.25
N SER A 134 4.85 -1.42 -5.46
CA SER A 134 4.44 -2.13 -6.68
C SER A 134 5.63 -2.42 -7.60
N HIS A 135 5.41 -3.23 -8.63
CA HIS A 135 6.38 -3.64 -9.65
C HIS A 135 7.62 -4.31 -9.05
N ASP A 136 7.42 -5.32 -8.20
CA ASP A 136 8.50 -6.00 -7.44
C ASP A 136 9.29 -5.08 -6.50
N ASP A 137 8.59 -4.25 -5.73
CA ASP A 137 9.16 -3.23 -4.82
C ASP A 137 9.99 -2.13 -5.50
N LYS A 138 9.97 -2.02 -6.83
CA LYS A 138 10.71 -0.97 -7.54
C LYS A 138 10.11 0.41 -7.29
N ILE A 139 8.78 0.51 -7.18
CA ILE A 139 8.07 1.78 -6.98
C ILE A 139 7.41 1.81 -5.60
N LEU A 140 7.76 2.82 -4.79
CA LEU A 140 7.07 3.17 -3.55
C LEU A 140 6.07 4.30 -3.80
N TRP A 141 4.79 4.01 -3.65
CA TRP A 141 3.70 4.99 -3.75
C TRP A 141 3.40 5.58 -2.39
N ILE A 142 3.38 6.90 -2.27
CA ILE A 142 3.23 7.58 -0.99
C ILE A 142 2.10 8.60 -1.06
N SER A 143 1.18 8.58 -0.09
CA SER A 143 0.15 9.59 0.04
C SER A 143 0.68 10.83 0.75
N LEU A 144 0.45 12.01 0.17
CA LEU A 144 0.86 13.29 0.76
C LEU A 144 -0.36 14.03 1.30
N HIS A 145 -0.47 14.07 2.63
CA HIS A 145 -1.66 14.51 3.38
C HIS A 145 -2.23 15.87 2.94
N ASN A 146 -1.34 16.83 2.66
CA ASN A 146 -1.69 18.21 2.39
C ASN A 146 -1.42 18.62 0.94
N ALA A 147 -1.01 17.67 0.09
CA ALA A 147 -0.78 17.89 -1.34
C ALA A 147 -1.92 17.36 -2.21
N ASP A 148 -2.98 16.81 -1.60
CA ASP A 148 -4.18 16.27 -2.27
C ASP A 148 -3.87 15.23 -3.36
N GLY A 149 -2.81 14.45 -3.14
CA GLY A 149 -2.37 13.44 -4.10
C GLY A 149 -1.31 12.48 -3.56
N ILE A 150 -0.83 11.65 -4.47
CA ILE A 150 0.21 10.66 -4.22
C ILE A 150 1.44 10.94 -5.08
N VAL A 151 2.58 10.39 -4.67
CA VAL A 151 3.81 10.41 -5.46
C VAL A 151 4.35 8.98 -5.62
N PRO A 152 4.79 8.58 -6.82
CA PRO A 152 5.61 7.39 -7.02
C PRO A 152 7.09 7.73 -6.86
N ILE A 153 7.84 6.92 -6.12
CA ILE A 153 9.29 6.99 -6.02
C ILE A 153 9.88 5.65 -6.45
N TRP A 154 10.67 5.63 -7.51
CA TRP A 154 11.56 4.52 -7.83
C TRP A 154 12.66 4.45 -6.77
N VAL A 155 12.72 3.36 -6.00
CA VAL A 155 13.62 3.25 -4.84
C VAL A 155 14.94 2.55 -5.17
N ASP A 156 15.02 1.90 -6.33
CA ASP A 156 16.17 1.15 -6.84
C ASP A 156 16.86 1.83 -8.02
N ASP A 157 16.14 2.63 -8.81
CA ASP A 157 16.67 3.40 -9.95
C ASP A 157 16.19 4.86 -9.93
N PHE A 158 17.01 5.75 -9.38
CA PHE A 158 16.68 7.17 -9.27
C PHE A 158 16.66 7.91 -10.61
N SER A 159 17.22 7.35 -11.69
CA SER A 159 17.18 7.99 -13.01
C SER A 159 15.75 8.13 -13.52
N LYS A 160 14.85 7.22 -13.10
CA LYS A 160 13.42 7.22 -13.41
C LYS A 160 12.61 8.24 -12.60
N ASN A 161 13.18 8.86 -11.56
CA ASN A 161 12.47 9.84 -10.74
C ASN A 161 12.56 11.28 -11.25
N ASN A 162 13.17 11.56 -12.40
CA ASN A 162 13.41 12.93 -12.87
C ASN A 162 12.22 13.50 -13.66
N ALA A 163 11.09 13.74 -12.98
CA ALA A 163 9.91 14.31 -13.61
C ALA A 163 10.09 15.79 -13.98
N VAL A 164 9.51 16.15 -15.12
CA VAL A 164 9.49 17.53 -15.63
C VAL A 164 8.24 18.24 -15.10
N THR A 165 8.40 19.50 -14.70
CA THR A 165 7.28 20.36 -14.33
C THR A 165 6.63 20.92 -15.60
N THR A 166 5.34 20.65 -15.81
CA THR A 166 4.50 21.36 -16.80
C THR A 166 3.39 22.13 -16.08
N ALA A 167 2.54 22.85 -16.83
CA ALA A 167 1.36 23.48 -16.25
C ALA A 167 0.41 22.44 -15.63
N GLU A 168 0.33 21.25 -16.23
CA GLU A 168 -0.52 20.14 -15.83
C GLU A 168 0.17 19.22 -14.81
N GLN A 169 1.47 18.95 -14.97
CA GLN A 169 2.20 18.00 -14.13
C GLN A 169 3.00 18.73 -13.05
N LYS A 170 2.41 18.82 -11.86
CA LYS A 170 3.10 19.25 -10.64
C LYS A 170 4.12 18.20 -10.21
N THR A 171 5.19 18.64 -9.56
CA THR A 171 6.28 17.76 -9.07
C THR A 171 6.69 18.11 -7.65
N LYS A 172 7.25 17.13 -6.93
CA LYS A 172 7.79 17.27 -5.57
C LYS A 172 9.30 17.02 -5.57
N PRO A 173 10.11 17.98 -5.14
CA PRO A 173 11.55 17.76 -5.01
C PRO A 173 11.83 16.82 -3.83
N VAL A 174 12.71 15.85 -4.05
CA VAL A 174 13.18 14.90 -3.04
C VAL A 174 14.70 14.88 -3.03
N THR A 175 15.30 14.91 -1.85
CA THR A 175 16.72 14.69 -1.62
C THR A 175 16.90 13.40 -0.83
N VAL A 176 17.72 12.49 -1.34
CA VAL A 176 18.12 11.27 -0.63
C VAL A 176 19.39 11.53 0.15
N ILE A 177 19.30 11.32 1.46
CA ILE A 177 20.38 11.48 2.42
C ILE A 177 20.87 10.11 2.84
N TYR A 178 22.20 9.94 2.86
CA TYR A 178 22.87 8.71 3.31
C TYR A 178 23.56 9.00 4.65
N PRO A 179 22.95 8.60 5.79
CA PRO A 179 23.49 8.90 7.11
C PRO A 179 24.95 8.46 7.28
N GLY A 180 25.76 9.28 7.95
CA GLY A 180 27.19 9.04 8.12
C GLY A 180 28.06 9.37 6.90
N THR A 181 27.47 9.90 5.82
CA THR A 181 28.23 10.28 4.61
C THR A 181 27.84 11.67 4.10
N THR A 182 28.67 12.21 3.19
CA THR A 182 28.39 13.46 2.44
C THR A 182 27.58 13.22 1.16
N LYS A 183 27.41 11.97 0.71
CA LYS A 183 26.69 11.63 -0.52
C LYS A 183 25.23 12.09 -0.44
N ARG A 184 24.72 12.69 -1.51
CA ARG A 184 23.31 13.03 -1.70
C ARG A 184 22.90 12.71 -3.13
N ASP A 185 21.66 12.26 -3.31
CA ASP A 185 20.99 12.21 -4.62
C ASP A 185 19.77 13.14 -4.58
N SER A 186 19.41 13.73 -5.71
CA SER A 186 18.26 14.66 -5.79
C SER A 186 17.49 14.45 -7.07
N PHE A 187 16.16 14.44 -6.97
CA PHE A 187 15.25 14.26 -8.11
C PHE A 187 13.89 14.91 -7.84
N ARG A 188 12.97 14.85 -8.81
CA ARG A 188 11.63 15.43 -8.70
C ARG A 188 10.56 14.43 -9.08
N VAL A 189 9.75 13.98 -8.14
CA VAL A 189 8.70 13.00 -8.45
C VAL A 189 7.40 13.67 -8.89
N PRO A 190 6.60 13.07 -9.78
CA PRO A 190 5.34 13.66 -10.19
C PRO A 190 4.33 13.58 -9.04
N LEU A 191 3.56 14.65 -8.84
CA LEU A 191 2.37 14.63 -7.99
C LEU A 191 1.19 14.19 -8.84
N ILE A 192 0.59 13.06 -8.49
CA ILE A 192 -0.67 12.60 -9.09
C ILE A 192 -1.80 12.99 -8.14
N GLU A 193 -2.63 13.94 -8.58
CA GLU A 193 -3.78 14.42 -7.80
C GLU A 193 -4.84 13.31 -7.70
N THR A 194 -5.34 13.06 -6.49
CA THR A 194 -6.38 12.04 -6.22
C THR A 194 -7.62 12.69 -5.64
N GLY A 195 -7.49 13.27 -4.45
CA GLY A 195 -8.54 13.93 -3.71
C GLY A 195 -7.99 14.47 -2.39
N LYS A 196 -8.81 15.21 -1.65
CA LYS A 196 -8.36 15.94 -0.48
C LYS A 196 -7.99 15.01 0.67
N THR A 197 -6.79 15.21 1.19
CA THR A 197 -6.25 14.47 2.34
C THR A 197 -6.22 12.96 2.11
N PRO A 198 -5.42 12.49 1.13
CA PRO A 198 -5.25 11.08 0.86
C PRO A 198 -4.65 10.37 2.08
N LYS A 199 -5.05 9.11 2.28
CA LYS A 199 -4.61 8.26 3.40
C LYS A 199 -4.09 6.94 2.87
N VAL A 200 -4.87 5.87 2.99
CA VAL A 200 -4.47 4.50 2.63
C VAL A 200 -4.33 4.40 1.13
N ILE A 201 -3.26 3.72 0.70
CA ILE A 201 -3.01 3.29 -0.67
C ILE A 201 -2.98 1.76 -0.63
N SER A 202 -3.80 1.12 -1.45
CA SER A 202 -3.80 -0.33 -1.65
C SER A 202 -3.72 -0.64 -3.14
N ARG A 203 -3.19 -1.80 -3.52
CA ARG A 203 -3.00 -2.19 -4.92
C ARG A 203 -3.63 -3.52 -5.25
N THR A 204 -3.94 -3.75 -6.52
CA THR A 204 -4.17 -5.10 -7.03
C THR A 204 -2.87 -5.89 -7.07
N ALA A 205 -2.97 -7.21 -6.93
CA ALA A 205 -1.82 -8.10 -6.95
C ALA A 205 -0.98 -7.94 -8.20
N ASP A 206 -1.62 -7.71 -9.34
CA ASP A 206 -0.98 -7.57 -10.64
C ASP A 206 -0.28 -6.22 -10.89
N SER A 207 -0.30 -5.33 -9.91
CA SER A 207 0.19 -3.96 -9.99
C SER A 207 -0.33 -3.16 -11.18
N LYS A 208 -1.54 -3.47 -11.66
CA LYS A 208 -2.21 -2.64 -12.67
C LYS A 208 -3.03 -1.52 -12.07
N HIS A 209 -3.51 -1.68 -10.84
CA HIS A 209 -4.39 -0.69 -10.23
C HIS A 209 -4.01 -0.35 -8.79
N LEU A 210 -4.25 0.92 -8.43
CA LEU A 210 -4.15 1.46 -7.08
C LEU A 210 -5.47 2.06 -6.66
N LEU A 211 -5.82 1.91 -5.38
CA LEU A 211 -6.92 2.60 -4.74
C LEU A 211 -6.37 3.53 -3.65
N VAL A 212 -6.88 4.76 -3.61
CA VAL A 212 -6.47 5.79 -2.65
C VAL A 212 -7.68 6.36 -1.94
N SER A 213 -7.78 6.17 -0.63
CA SER A 213 -8.86 6.76 0.18
C SER A 213 -8.60 8.25 0.40
N ASN A 214 -9.54 9.12 0.05
CA ASN A 214 -9.43 10.57 0.23
C ASN A 214 -10.39 11.06 1.33
N TRP A 215 -9.84 11.36 2.50
CA TRP A 215 -10.60 11.58 3.73
C TRP A 215 -11.58 12.75 3.63
N HIS A 216 -11.09 13.93 3.23
CA HIS A 216 -11.91 15.16 3.21
C HIS A 216 -12.75 15.30 1.94
N SER A 217 -12.35 14.65 0.84
CA SER A 217 -13.15 14.60 -0.39
C SER A 217 -14.28 13.57 -0.34
N ARG A 218 -14.29 12.67 0.66
CA ARG A 218 -15.30 11.59 0.80
C ARG A 218 -15.43 10.75 -0.48
N ASN A 219 -14.29 10.37 -1.05
CA ASN A 219 -14.22 9.50 -2.21
C ASN A 219 -12.96 8.62 -2.16
N THR A 220 -12.92 7.61 -3.03
CA THR A 220 -11.73 6.78 -3.28
C THR A 220 -11.35 6.90 -4.74
N SER A 221 -10.11 7.30 -5.01
CA SER A 221 -9.58 7.34 -6.38
C SER A 221 -9.08 5.96 -6.77
N VAL A 222 -9.35 5.55 -8.01
CA VAL A 222 -8.72 4.37 -8.63
C VAL A 222 -7.79 4.86 -9.73
N LEU A 223 -6.55 4.39 -9.70
CA LEU A 223 -5.55 4.68 -10.71
C LEU A 223 -5.21 3.41 -11.47
N GLU A 224 -5.00 3.54 -12.78
CA GLU A 224 -4.25 2.58 -13.59
C GLU A 224 -2.76 2.91 -13.47
N MET A 225 -1.91 1.91 -13.27
CA MET A 225 -0.46 2.04 -13.20
C MET A 225 0.22 1.64 -14.51
N ASP A 226 1.31 2.32 -14.86
CA ASP A 226 2.17 2.00 -15.99
C ASP A 226 3.63 2.36 -15.64
N GLU A 227 4.45 1.37 -15.30
CA GLU A 227 5.87 1.60 -14.95
C GLU A 227 6.72 2.18 -16.10
N THR A 228 6.23 2.15 -17.34
CA THR A 228 6.97 2.61 -18.52
C THR A 228 6.68 4.06 -18.86
N LYS A 229 5.57 4.62 -18.35
CA LYS A 229 5.09 5.95 -18.73
C LYS A 229 4.85 6.84 -17.53
N MET A 230 5.70 7.86 -17.37
CA MET A 230 5.51 8.93 -16.40
C MET A 230 4.14 9.63 -16.62
N PRO A 231 3.36 9.94 -15.57
CA PRO A 231 3.71 9.94 -14.14
C PRO A 231 3.60 8.59 -13.42
N TYR A 232 3.58 7.48 -14.16
CA TYR A 232 3.50 6.09 -13.69
C TYR A 232 2.12 5.63 -13.22
N GLY A 233 1.17 6.55 -13.14
CA GLY A 233 -0.22 6.22 -12.88
C GLY A 233 -1.17 7.32 -13.32
N LYS A 234 -2.40 6.94 -13.63
CA LYS A 234 -3.46 7.85 -14.06
C LYS A 234 -4.75 7.52 -13.33
N VAL A 235 -5.40 8.51 -12.73
CA VAL A 235 -6.74 8.33 -12.16
C VAL A 235 -7.72 7.97 -13.28
N ILE A 236 -8.38 6.82 -13.16
CA ILE A 236 -9.37 6.30 -14.12
C ILE A 236 -10.79 6.28 -13.55
N SER A 237 -10.94 6.28 -12.22
CA SER A 237 -12.23 6.33 -11.54
C SER A 237 -12.12 7.11 -10.24
N THR A 238 -13.22 7.72 -9.82
CA THR A 238 -13.37 8.35 -8.51
C THR A 238 -14.70 7.90 -7.94
N ILE A 239 -14.64 7.09 -6.89
CA ILE A 239 -15.79 6.43 -6.28
C ILE A 239 -16.28 7.30 -5.12
N PRO A 240 -17.44 7.98 -5.24
CA PRO A 240 -18.01 8.71 -4.11
C PRO A 240 -18.43 7.73 -3.01
N VAL A 241 -18.26 8.12 -1.75
CA VAL A 241 -18.69 7.33 -0.60
C VAL A 241 -19.53 8.18 0.35
N SER A 242 -20.30 7.52 1.22
CA SER A 242 -21.28 8.18 2.09
C SER A 242 -20.66 9.07 3.18
N ALA A 243 -19.45 8.74 3.64
CA ALA A 243 -18.73 9.51 4.65
C ALA A 243 -17.20 9.35 4.48
N ILE A 244 -16.43 9.61 5.54
CA ILE A 244 -14.96 9.58 5.52
C ILE A 244 -14.45 8.15 5.22
N PRO A 245 -13.77 7.90 4.08
CA PRO A 245 -13.13 6.61 3.81
C PRO A 245 -11.76 6.52 4.48
N ARG A 246 -11.33 5.29 4.81
CA ARG A 246 -9.96 5.03 5.26
C ARG A 246 -9.40 3.69 4.78
N GLY A 247 -9.51 2.62 5.57
CA GLY A 247 -8.93 1.31 5.25
C GLY A 247 -9.44 0.75 3.92
N ILE A 248 -8.58 0.08 3.16
CA ILE A 248 -8.93 -0.55 1.88
C ILE A 248 -8.30 -1.95 1.86
N ALA A 249 -9.14 -2.98 1.71
CA ALA A 249 -8.70 -4.35 1.40
C ALA A 249 -9.08 -4.71 -0.04
N VAL A 250 -8.16 -5.35 -0.75
CA VAL A 250 -8.35 -5.79 -2.14
C VAL A 250 -8.45 -7.31 -2.16
N ASP A 251 -9.50 -7.82 -2.80
CA ASP A 251 -9.72 -9.24 -3.05
C ASP A 251 -9.54 -9.51 -4.55
N ASP A 252 -8.30 -9.85 -4.94
CA ASP A 252 -7.96 -10.16 -6.32
C ASP A 252 -8.63 -11.43 -6.84
N LYS A 253 -8.98 -12.36 -5.95
CA LYS A 253 -9.61 -13.65 -6.28
C LYS A 253 -11.05 -13.44 -6.73
N ASN A 254 -11.81 -12.64 -5.98
CA ASN A 254 -13.22 -12.38 -6.29
C ASN A 254 -13.45 -11.07 -7.04
N LYS A 255 -12.37 -10.34 -7.40
CA LYS A 255 -12.41 -9.03 -8.08
C LYS A 255 -13.25 -8.00 -7.32
N LYS A 256 -13.05 -7.94 -6.00
CA LYS A 256 -13.71 -6.96 -5.13
C LYS A 256 -12.70 -6.12 -4.36
N SER A 257 -13.11 -4.93 -3.95
CA SER A 257 -12.39 -4.13 -2.95
C SER A 257 -13.35 -3.66 -1.87
N TYR A 258 -12.87 -3.59 -0.63
CA TYR A 258 -13.66 -3.23 0.54
C TYR A 258 -13.09 -1.97 1.16
N ILE A 259 -13.88 -0.89 1.17
CA ILE A 259 -13.46 0.42 1.69
C ILE A 259 -14.15 0.69 3.02
N ALA A 260 -13.37 0.87 4.08
CA ALA A 260 -13.86 1.23 5.40
C ALA A 260 -14.41 2.66 5.40
N ILE A 261 -15.70 2.82 5.71
CA ILE A 261 -16.30 4.14 5.88
C ILE A 261 -16.19 4.53 7.36
N MET A 262 -15.00 4.99 7.76
CA MET A 262 -14.65 5.34 9.13
C MET A 262 -15.56 6.41 9.75
N GLY A 263 -16.08 7.32 8.93
CA GLY A 263 -17.07 8.33 9.36
C GLY A 263 -18.49 7.78 9.53
N GLY A 264 -18.71 6.48 9.40
CA GLY A 264 -20.03 5.83 9.45
C GLY A 264 -19.96 4.42 10.05
N SER A 265 -20.80 3.52 9.53
CA SER A 265 -20.97 2.14 10.02
C SER A 265 -21.12 1.15 8.87
N SER A 266 -20.29 1.30 7.83
CA SER A 266 -20.36 0.46 6.65
C SER A 266 -19.00 0.24 5.99
N LEU A 267 -18.92 -0.82 5.19
CA LEU A 267 -17.91 -1.03 4.17
C LEU A 267 -18.54 -0.80 2.79
N ASN A 268 -17.90 -0.02 1.95
CA ASN A 268 -18.29 0.09 0.54
C ASN A 268 -17.60 -1.04 -0.24
N VAL A 269 -18.40 -1.93 -0.83
CA VAL A 269 -17.91 -3.01 -1.70
C VAL A 269 -17.84 -2.50 -3.13
N VAL A 270 -16.68 -2.64 -3.75
CA VAL A 270 -16.38 -2.16 -5.11
C VAL A 270 -16.13 -3.35 -6.01
N ASP A 271 -16.71 -3.34 -7.20
CA ASP A 271 -16.38 -4.28 -8.28
C ASP A 271 -15.10 -3.79 -8.99
N ASN A 272 -14.04 -4.60 -8.97
CA ASN A 272 -12.74 -4.24 -9.54
C ASN A 272 -12.70 -4.36 -11.08
N ASN A 273 -13.73 -4.92 -11.72
CA ASN A 273 -13.83 -4.93 -13.19
C ASN A 273 -14.36 -3.58 -13.70
N THR A 274 -15.28 -2.97 -12.94
CA THR A 274 -15.95 -1.73 -13.35
C THR A 274 -15.51 -0.51 -12.55
N TRP A 275 -14.80 -0.71 -11.44
CA TRP A 275 -14.39 0.32 -10.47
C TRP A 275 -15.56 1.17 -9.98
N LYS A 276 -16.70 0.51 -9.75
CA LYS A 276 -17.94 1.11 -9.24
C LYS A 276 -18.33 0.47 -7.92
N SER A 277 -19.05 1.23 -7.10
CA SER A 277 -19.69 0.67 -5.91
C SER A 277 -20.69 -0.40 -6.33
N GLU A 278 -20.50 -1.62 -5.85
CA GLU A 278 -21.36 -2.77 -6.08
C GLU A 278 -22.45 -2.84 -4.99
N SER A 279 -22.05 -2.71 -3.73
CA SER A 279 -22.96 -2.81 -2.59
C SER A 279 -22.40 -2.14 -1.33
N ILE A 280 -23.26 -1.99 -0.32
CA ILE A 280 -22.89 -1.49 1.01
C ILE A 280 -23.04 -2.64 2.01
N MET A 281 -21.96 -2.98 2.70
CA MET A 281 -21.96 -3.98 3.77
C MET A 281 -22.05 -3.24 5.11
N ASN A 282 -23.16 -3.44 5.82
CA ASN A 282 -23.35 -2.84 7.14
C ASN A 282 -22.44 -3.51 8.16
N VAL A 283 -21.73 -2.69 8.94
CA VAL A 283 -20.84 -3.13 10.01
C VAL A 283 -21.05 -2.24 11.23
N TRP A 284 -20.28 -2.44 12.30
CA TRP A 284 -20.35 -1.56 13.45
C TRP A 284 -19.71 -0.19 13.19
N SER A 285 -20.00 0.76 14.08
CA SER A 285 -19.57 2.15 13.93
C SER A 285 -18.06 2.32 13.94
N SER A 286 -17.59 3.25 13.11
CA SER A 286 -16.20 3.67 12.93
C SER A 286 -15.21 2.54 12.54
N PRO A 287 -15.49 1.79 11.45
CA PRO A 287 -14.52 0.85 10.89
C PRO A 287 -13.33 1.63 10.32
N ARG A 288 -12.10 1.33 10.75
CA ARG A 288 -10.94 2.17 10.45
C ARG A 288 -9.92 1.52 9.54
N HIS A 289 -9.42 0.34 9.88
CA HIS A 289 -8.47 -0.41 9.08
C HIS A 289 -9.05 -1.78 8.76
N ILE A 290 -8.72 -2.31 7.59
CA ILE A 290 -9.22 -3.58 7.08
C ILE A 290 -8.04 -4.34 6.46
N VAL A 291 -7.93 -5.61 6.79
CA VAL A 291 -7.05 -6.58 6.11
C VAL A 291 -7.84 -7.84 5.78
N MET A 292 -7.40 -8.63 4.82
CA MET A 292 -8.09 -9.84 4.37
C MET A 292 -7.14 -11.03 4.45
N ASP A 293 -7.65 -12.20 4.87
CA ASP A 293 -6.92 -13.47 4.75
C ASP A 293 -7.15 -14.15 3.38
N THR A 294 -6.43 -15.24 3.13
CA THR A 294 -6.59 -16.06 1.92
C THR A 294 -7.90 -16.85 1.85
N SER A 295 -8.68 -16.89 2.94
CA SER A 295 -9.94 -17.63 3.03
C SER A 295 -11.14 -16.76 2.67
N GLY A 296 -10.95 -15.44 2.53
CA GLY A 296 -12.03 -14.49 2.27
C GLY A 296 -12.65 -13.93 3.55
N HIS A 297 -11.92 -13.92 4.67
CA HIS A 297 -12.33 -13.20 5.87
C HIS A 297 -11.72 -11.80 5.89
N LEU A 298 -12.55 -10.80 6.19
CA LEU A 298 -12.15 -9.44 6.50
C LEU A 298 -11.92 -9.30 8.01
N PHE A 299 -10.78 -8.75 8.38
CA PHE A 299 -10.49 -8.32 9.74
C PHE A 299 -10.63 -6.81 9.79
N VAL A 300 -11.41 -6.29 10.73
CA VAL A 300 -11.74 -4.87 10.83
C VAL A 300 -11.42 -4.35 12.22
N SER A 301 -10.78 -3.19 12.31
CA SER A 301 -10.66 -2.44 13.56
C SER A 301 -11.78 -1.40 13.70
N TYR A 302 -12.55 -1.46 14.77
CA TYR A 302 -13.58 -0.47 15.11
C TYR A 302 -13.02 0.55 16.09
N ASN A 303 -12.61 1.71 15.58
CA ASN A 303 -11.79 2.67 16.31
C ASN A 303 -12.49 3.20 17.57
N SER A 304 -13.72 3.67 17.45
CA SER A 304 -14.47 4.22 18.60
C SER A 304 -14.92 3.15 19.61
N LEU A 305 -14.92 1.87 19.21
CA LEU A 305 -15.48 0.78 20.02
C LEU A 305 -14.43 -0.02 20.80
N GLY A 306 -13.13 0.20 20.57
CA GLY A 306 -12.10 -0.61 21.23
C GLY A 306 -12.24 -2.10 20.90
N THR A 307 -12.49 -2.44 19.64
CA THR A 307 -12.86 -3.79 19.22
C THR A 307 -12.27 -4.12 17.85
N ILE A 308 -11.90 -5.38 17.64
CA ILE A 308 -11.67 -5.98 16.31
C ILE A 308 -12.73 -7.02 15.99
N ALA A 309 -12.99 -7.26 14.71
CA ALA A 309 -13.92 -8.26 14.23
C ALA A 309 -13.35 -9.06 13.06
N CYS A 310 -13.80 -10.31 12.96
CA CYS A 310 -13.70 -11.16 11.77
C CYS A 310 -15.08 -11.17 11.07
N ILE A 311 -15.10 -10.93 9.77
CA ILE A 311 -16.30 -10.85 8.95
C ILE A 311 -16.10 -11.72 7.72
N ASP A 312 -17.07 -12.57 7.39
CA ASP A 312 -17.07 -13.30 6.12
C ASP A 312 -17.34 -12.32 4.97
N ALA A 313 -16.42 -12.21 4.00
CA ALA A 313 -16.49 -11.18 2.97
C ALA A 313 -17.58 -11.43 1.91
N ALA A 314 -18.03 -12.68 1.78
CA ALA A 314 -19.04 -13.07 0.79
C ALA A 314 -20.46 -12.78 1.30
N THR A 315 -20.71 -13.05 2.58
CA THR A 315 -22.02 -12.91 3.22
C THR A 315 -22.16 -11.60 4.00
N GLY A 316 -21.05 -10.99 4.39
CA GLY A 316 -21.03 -9.85 5.32
C GLY A 316 -21.33 -10.23 6.78
N GLN A 317 -21.40 -11.52 7.09
CA GLN A 317 -21.68 -11.99 8.45
C GLN A 317 -20.47 -11.72 9.35
N GLN A 318 -20.68 -11.02 10.47
CA GLN A 318 -19.68 -10.91 11.51
C GLN A 318 -19.58 -12.25 12.27
N LEU A 319 -18.44 -12.93 12.13
CA LEU A 319 -18.22 -14.26 12.68
C LEU A 319 -17.90 -14.22 14.17
N PHE A 320 -16.96 -13.37 14.57
CA PHE A 320 -16.56 -13.19 15.96
C PHE A 320 -15.81 -11.87 16.18
N THR A 321 -15.69 -11.46 17.43
CA THR A 321 -15.06 -10.18 17.83
C THR A 321 -14.21 -10.34 19.07
N ALA A 322 -13.32 -9.38 19.32
CA ALA A 322 -12.62 -9.26 20.60
C ALA A 322 -12.38 -7.81 21.01
N LYS A 323 -12.41 -7.58 22.32
CA LYS A 323 -12.09 -6.28 22.92
C LYS A 323 -10.59 -6.03 22.90
N THR A 324 -10.23 -4.84 22.46
CA THR A 324 -8.87 -4.30 22.43
C THR A 324 -8.73 -3.20 23.47
N HIS A 325 -7.50 -2.72 23.66
CA HIS A 325 -7.28 -1.40 24.22
C HIS A 325 -7.88 -0.27 23.35
N ALA A 326 -7.96 0.94 23.91
CA ALA A 326 -8.70 2.05 23.33
C ALA A 326 -8.14 2.52 21.97
N GLN A 327 -9.06 2.86 21.06
CA GLN A 327 -8.78 3.36 19.72
C GLN A 327 -7.87 2.45 18.88
N PRO A 328 -8.29 1.20 18.58
CA PRO A 328 -7.55 0.35 17.65
C PRO A 328 -7.44 1.04 16.30
N ARG A 329 -6.24 1.01 15.73
CA ARG A 329 -5.88 1.70 14.49
C ARG A 329 -5.49 0.70 13.42
N THR A 330 -4.22 0.63 13.07
CA THR A 330 -3.74 -0.31 12.06
C THR A 330 -3.72 -1.70 12.66
N ILE A 331 -4.21 -2.65 11.87
CA ILE A 331 -4.16 -4.07 12.14
C ILE A 331 -3.38 -4.74 11.03
N VAL A 332 -2.61 -5.76 11.36
CA VAL A 332 -1.83 -6.51 10.39
C VAL A 332 -1.77 -7.99 10.77
N LEU A 333 -1.80 -8.88 9.77
CA LEU A 333 -1.74 -10.34 9.96
C LEU A 333 -0.30 -10.84 9.90
N SER A 334 0.03 -11.85 10.70
CA SER A 334 1.23 -12.68 10.43
C SER A 334 1.14 -13.34 9.06
N LYS A 335 2.26 -13.73 8.44
CA LYS A 335 2.29 -14.32 7.09
C LYS A 335 1.46 -15.61 6.97
N ASN A 336 1.32 -16.37 8.06
CA ASN A 336 0.45 -17.56 8.10
C ASN A 336 -1.04 -17.25 8.41
N HIS A 337 -1.41 -15.98 8.56
CA HIS A 337 -2.76 -15.50 8.92
C HIS A 337 -3.33 -16.09 10.23
N LYS A 338 -2.48 -16.57 11.15
CA LYS A 338 -2.91 -17.11 12.45
C LYS A 338 -2.82 -16.10 13.58
N PHE A 339 -2.18 -14.95 13.37
CA PHE A 339 -2.06 -13.90 14.38
C PHE A 339 -2.41 -12.54 13.79
N ILE A 340 -3.01 -11.69 14.61
CA ILE A 340 -3.32 -10.30 14.27
C ILE A 340 -2.72 -9.37 15.33
N PHE A 341 -2.00 -8.35 14.87
CA PHE A 341 -1.39 -7.32 15.68
C PHE A 341 -2.22 -6.05 15.56
N VAL A 342 -2.53 -5.40 16.69
CA VAL A 342 -3.45 -4.27 16.78
C VAL A 342 -2.82 -3.12 17.53
N THR A 343 -2.57 -2.01 16.84
CA THR A 343 -2.11 -0.77 17.48
C THR A 343 -3.27 -0.04 18.14
N CYS A 344 -3.15 0.32 19.42
CA CYS A 344 -4.20 0.96 20.22
C CYS A 344 -3.76 2.37 20.64
N TYR A 345 -4.30 3.38 19.96
CA TYR A 345 -3.68 4.71 19.86
C TYR A 345 -3.67 5.54 21.13
N THR A 346 -4.81 5.79 21.77
CA THR A 346 -4.86 6.64 22.98
C THR A 346 -4.47 5.90 24.25
N SER A 347 -4.39 4.58 24.17
CA SER A 347 -4.06 3.72 25.30
C SER A 347 -2.57 3.38 25.34
N ASP A 348 -1.81 3.65 24.27
CA ASP A 348 -0.39 3.32 24.18
C ASP A 348 -0.12 1.81 24.34
N PHE A 349 -0.90 0.97 23.65
CA PHE A 349 -0.72 -0.49 23.63
C PHE A 349 -0.67 -1.08 22.23
N VAL A 350 -0.05 -2.25 22.12
CA VAL A 350 -0.18 -3.18 21.00
C VAL A 350 -0.80 -4.47 21.54
N ASP A 351 -2.00 -4.79 21.10
CA ASP A 351 -2.66 -6.06 21.43
C ASP A 351 -2.37 -7.08 20.32
N VAL A 352 -2.13 -8.33 20.71
CA VAL A 352 -1.84 -9.44 19.78
C VAL A 352 -2.81 -10.57 20.07
N TYR A 353 -3.45 -11.07 19.02
CA TYR A 353 -4.39 -12.18 19.13
C TYR A 353 -4.00 -13.31 18.20
N LYS A 354 -4.18 -14.54 18.69
CA LYS A 354 -4.29 -15.72 17.85
C LYS A 354 -5.70 -15.77 17.26
N ILE A 355 -5.79 -16.12 15.98
CA ILE A 355 -7.03 -16.26 15.22
C ILE A 355 -7.38 -17.74 15.19
N ASN A 356 -8.40 -18.11 15.97
CA ASN A 356 -8.99 -19.45 15.96
C ASN A 356 -10.18 -19.48 14.99
N SER A 357 -10.80 -20.64 14.81
CA SER A 357 -11.92 -20.82 13.88
C SER A 357 -13.17 -20.00 14.27
N ASP A 358 -13.34 -19.71 15.55
CA ASP A 358 -14.57 -19.13 16.11
C ASP A 358 -14.30 -17.97 17.09
N ASN A 359 -13.03 -17.62 17.35
CA ASN A 359 -12.67 -16.57 18.29
C ASN A 359 -11.30 -15.95 18.01
N PHE A 360 -11.05 -14.82 18.68
CA PHE A 360 -9.71 -14.30 18.89
C PHE A 360 -9.27 -14.60 20.33
N GLU A 361 -8.11 -15.22 20.47
CA GLU A 361 -7.46 -15.44 21.77
C GLU A 361 -6.36 -14.40 21.97
N LYS A 362 -6.46 -13.55 22.98
CA LYS A 362 -5.42 -12.54 23.26
C LYS A 362 -4.17 -13.23 23.80
N VAL A 363 -3.07 -13.19 23.04
CA VAL A 363 -1.79 -13.83 23.40
C VAL A 363 -0.76 -12.86 23.96
N ALA A 364 -0.90 -11.56 23.66
CA ALA A 364 -0.07 -10.52 24.27
C ALA A 364 -0.80 -9.18 24.31
N SER A 365 -0.39 -8.33 25.25
CA SER A 365 -0.76 -6.92 25.33
C SER A 365 0.45 -6.14 25.81
N LEU A 366 0.99 -5.30 24.94
CA LEU A 366 2.35 -4.78 25.04
C LEU A 366 2.37 -3.25 25.10
N PRO A 367 2.95 -2.63 26.14
CA PRO A 367 3.06 -1.18 26.22
C PRO A 367 3.86 -0.57 25.06
N CYS A 368 3.26 0.39 24.37
CA CYS A 368 3.78 1.09 23.20
C CYS A 368 3.51 2.59 23.33
N GLY A 369 4.25 3.25 24.23
CA GLY A 369 4.16 4.69 24.45
C GLY A 369 4.30 5.51 23.16
N GLY A 370 3.62 6.66 23.14
CA GLY A 370 3.79 7.65 22.08
C GLY A 370 2.78 7.53 20.95
N HIS A 371 1.57 7.06 21.25
CA HIS A 371 0.45 6.95 20.35
C HIS A 371 0.73 6.04 19.13
N PRO A 372 0.65 4.71 19.29
CA PRO A 372 0.99 3.76 18.24
C PRO A 372 -0.02 3.85 17.08
N VAL A 373 0.49 3.81 15.85
CA VAL A 373 -0.34 3.99 14.65
C VAL A 373 -0.14 2.93 13.61
N GLY A 374 1.01 2.92 12.92
CA GLY A 374 1.32 1.96 11.88
C GLY A 374 2.04 0.77 12.48
N VAL A 375 1.77 -0.41 11.96
CA VAL A 375 2.49 -1.64 12.29
C VAL A 375 2.66 -2.44 11.01
N ASP A 376 3.85 -3.00 10.83
CA ASP A 376 4.10 -4.03 9.83
C ASP A 376 5.00 -5.13 10.43
N ILE A 377 5.02 -6.30 9.80
CA ILE A 377 5.66 -7.50 10.32
C ILE A 377 6.88 -7.90 9.49
N PHE A 378 7.98 -8.14 10.20
CA PHE A 378 9.07 -8.95 9.68
C PHE A 378 8.87 -10.39 10.15
N GLU A 379 9.01 -11.33 9.22
CA GLU A 379 8.80 -12.74 9.55
C GLU A 379 9.64 -13.66 8.65
N ASN A 380 10.47 -14.49 9.28
CA ASN A 380 11.24 -15.58 8.67
C ASN A 380 10.93 -16.91 9.40
N ASP A 381 11.70 -17.97 9.18
CA ASP A 381 11.40 -19.28 9.78
C ASP A 381 11.39 -19.27 11.31
N ASP A 382 12.26 -18.49 11.94
CA ASP A 382 12.51 -18.58 13.38
C ASP A 382 12.02 -17.35 14.16
N THR A 383 11.87 -16.21 13.47
CA THR A 383 11.57 -14.90 14.06
C THR A 383 10.28 -14.32 13.50
N LEU A 384 9.44 -13.79 14.40
CA LEU A 384 8.34 -12.89 14.08
C LEU A 384 8.53 -11.58 14.84
N GLU A 385 8.49 -10.46 14.13
CA GLU A 385 8.64 -9.13 14.71
C GLU A 385 7.52 -8.20 14.25
N ALA A 386 6.92 -7.47 15.19
CA ALA A 386 6.04 -6.35 14.87
C ALA A 386 6.80 -5.03 15.04
N TRP A 387 6.95 -4.27 13.95
CA TRP A 387 7.57 -2.95 13.96
C TRP A 387 6.48 -1.88 13.97
N VAL A 388 6.40 -1.14 15.07
CA VAL A 388 5.26 -0.26 15.41
C VAL A 388 5.70 1.18 15.53
N CYS A 389 5.13 2.07 14.72
CA CYS A 389 5.37 3.50 14.80
C CYS A 389 4.60 4.15 15.93
N SER A 390 5.28 4.99 16.69
CA SER A 390 4.70 5.88 17.70
C SER A 390 4.70 7.32 17.17
N TYR A 391 3.51 7.85 16.93
CA TYR A 391 3.31 9.14 16.27
C TYR A 391 3.88 10.33 17.05
N SER A 392 3.62 10.40 18.36
CA SER A 392 4.00 11.58 19.16
C SER A 392 5.45 11.55 19.63
N SER A 393 6.07 10.38 19.74
CA SER A 393 7.48 10.24 20.14
C SER A 393 8.45 10.21 18.96
N GLY A 394 7.96 9.97 17.73
CA GLY A 394 8.84 9.81 16.56
C GLY A 394 9.78 8.61 16.71
N SER A 395 9.24 7.46 17.09
CA SER A 395 10.01 6.23 17.34
C SER A 395 9.33 5.02 16.71
N ILE A 396 10.09 3.93 16.54
CA ILE A 396 9.58 2.63 16.13
C ILE A 396 9.89 1.62 17.24
N SER A 397 8.86 1.05 17.86
CA SER A 397 9.01 -0.07 18.79
C SER A 397 9.01 -1.39 18.02
N ILE A 398 9.99 -2.25 18.27
CA ILE A 398 10.07 -3.59 17.69
C ILE A 398 9.74 -4.59 18.78
N TYR A 399 8.73 -5.42 18.57
CA TYR A 399 8.38 -6.52 19.48
C TYR A 399 8.74 -7.84 18.81
N SER A 400 9.71 -8.55 19.38
CA SER A 400 10.16 -9.87 18.89
C SER A 400 9.40 -11.00 19.57
N PHE A 401 9.05 -12.01 18.78
CA PHE A 401 8.36 -13.20 19.24
C PHE A 401 9.07 -14.46 18.74
N LYS A 402 9.20 -15.43 19.64
CA LYS A 402 9.59 -16.79 19.32
C LYS A 402 8.41 -17.57 18.77
N LYS A 403 8.64 -18.29 17.67
CA LYS A 403 7.65 -19.20 17.09
C LYS A 403 7.71 -20.57 17.77
N LYS A 404 6.54 -21.14 18.07
CA LYS A 404 6.38 -22.44 18.72
C LYS A 404 5.45 -23.37 17.93
#